data_AF-A0A836QG89-F1
#
_entry.id   AF-A0A836QG89-F1
#
_cell.length_a   1.000
_cell.length_b   1.000
_cell.length_c   1.000
_cell.angle_alpha   90.00
_cell.angle_beta   90.00
_cell.angle_gamma   90.00
#
_symmetry.space_group_name_H-M   'P 1'
#
loop_
_entity.id
_entity.type
_entity.pdbx_description
1 polymer ?
#
loop_
_entity_poly.entity_id
_entity_poly.type
_entity_poly.pdbx_seq_one_letter_code
_entity_poly.pdbx_strand_id
1 'polypeptide(L)'
;GLNTLINKFSLAEARRAEKFLQRDLVSNSDKTSEEFAIKIFRDIFSVTIKKTGGYFVIPIPDYLKHAVNFHEREWKLVNRHVENGMVFLSPRESVRLIRWKLSGYIGSKIKSANTPSMSDGFEDKVKRLSALAKKFVVNTVVTGAYPPCIEHAIEVLNKGENLSHSGRFMLATFLLGRGQTIDEITPLFKNAPDWNEKVTRYQIKQLSGETGGSKTKYVCPSCEKIKSNNLCYITPDCDNIINPMQFGRKRL
;
A
#
# COMPACT_ATOMS: atom_id res chain seq x y z
N GLY A 1 -12.62 12.57 -6.64
CA GLY A 1 -13.70 11.86 -5.93
C GLY A 1 -14.05 10.55 -6.60
N LEU A 2 -14.37 10.59 -7.90
CA LEU A 2 -14.85 9.42 -8.65
C LEU A 2 -13.95 8.18 -8.57
N ASN A 3 -12.63 8.33 -8.71
CA ASN A 3 -11.68 7.21 -8.53
C ASN A 3 -11.79 6.53 -7.15
N THR A 4 -12.12 7.29 -6.09
CA THR A 4 -12.32 6.74 -4.75
C THR A 4 -13.61 5.91 -4.69
N LEU A 5 -14.68 6.36 -5.34
CA LEU A 5 -15.93 5.61 -5.45
C LEU A 5 -15.72 4.31 -6.25
N ILE A 6 -15.04 4.39 -7.40
CA ILE A 6 -14.71 3.24 -8.24
C ILE A 6 -13.90 2.22 -7.45
N ASN A 7 -12.87 2.65 -6.72
CA ASN A 7 -12.05 1.75 -5.91
C ASN A 7 -12.87 1.08 -4.79
N LYS A 8 -13.74 1.82 -4.11
CA LYS A 8 -14.62 1.27 -3.06
C LYS A 8 -15.62 0.27 -3.63
N PHE A 9 -16.30 0.61 -4.72
CA PHE A 9 -17.24 -0.26 -5.40
C PHE A 9 -16.56 -1.54 -5.89
N SER A 10 -15.43 -1.40 -6.58
CA SER A 10 -14.68 -2.54 -7.11
C SER A 10 -14.21 -3.50 -6.02
N LEU A 11 -13.76 -2.97 -4.86
CA LEU A 11 -13.39 -3.79 -3.72
C LEU A 11 -14.59 -4.49 -3.08
N ALA A 12 -15.74 -3.81 -3.00
CA ALA A 12 -16.98 -4.39 -2.47
C ALA A 12 -17.47 -5.54 -3.35
N GLU A 13 -17.53 -5.34 -4.68
CA GLU A 13 -17.91 -6.38 -5.63
C GLU A 13 -16.88 -7.53 -5.68
N ALA A 14 -15.58 -7.23 -5.56
CA ALA A 14 -14.56 -8.28 -5.46
C ALA A 14 -14.74 -9.15 -4.21
N ARG A 15 -15.08 -8.55 -3.06
CA ARG A 15 -15.39 -9.30 -1.82
C ARG A 15 -16.68 -10.12 -1.96
N ARG A 16 -17.66 -9.62 -2.72
CA ARG A 16 -18.90 -10.36 -3.00
C ARG A 16 -18.61 -11.58 -3.88
N ALA A 17 -17.90 -11.39 -4.98
CA ALA A 17 -17.47 -12.46 -5.88
C ALA A 17 -16.60 -13.51 -5.17
N GLU A 18 -15.75 -13.09 -4.23
CA GLU A 18 -14.98 -14.02 -3.41
C GLU A 18 -15.85 -14.99 -2.61
N LYS A 19 -16.99 -14.54 -2.07
CA LYS A 19 -17.90 -15.44 -1.36
C LYS A 19 -18.47 -16.53 -2.27
N PHE A 20 -18.72 -16.21 -3.54
CA PHE A 20 -19.19 -17.20 -4.52
C PHE A 20 -18.06 -18.17 -4.87
N LEU A 21 -16.90 -17.65 -5.29
CA LEU A 21 -15.73 -18.47 -5.63
C LEU A 21 -15.27 -19.37 -4.48
N GLN A 22 -15.34 -18.88 -3.24
CA GLN A 22 -14.98 -19.68 -2.08
C GLN A 22 -15.95 -20.86 -1.90
N ARG A 23 -17.25 -20.67 -2.15
CA ARG A 23 -18.22 -21.76 -2.10
C ARG A 23 -17.92 -22.77 -3.21
N ASP A 24 -17.59 -22.29 -4.41
CA ASP A 24 -17.24 -23.14 -5.56
C ASP A 24 -15.96 -23.96 -5.33
N LEU A 25 -15.01 -23.45 -4.51
CA LEU A 25 -13.77 -24.17 -4.18
C LEU A 25 -13.82 -25.03 -2.90
N VAL A 26 -14.68 -24.72 -1.93
CA VAL A 26 -14.79 -25.46 -0.64
C VAL A 26 -15.73 -26.65 -0.76
N SER A 27 -16.79 -26.49 -1.54
CA SER A 27 -17.85 -27.48 -1.58
C SER A 27 -17.35 -28.73 -2.31
N ASN A 28 -17.69 -29.91 -1.77
CA ASN A 28 -17.80 -31.13 -2.58
C ASN A 28 -18.93 -31.02 -3.63
N SER A 29 -19.45 -29.81 -3.93
CA SER A 29 -20.56 -29.61 -4.85
C SER A 29 -20.03 -29.40 -6.24
N ASP A 30 -19.97 -30.53 -6.93
CA ASP A 30 -19.85 -30.66 -8.37
C ASP A 30 -18.48 -30.27 -8.95
N LYS A 31 -17.82 -31.25 -9.58
CA LYS A 31 -16.50 -31.11 -10.21
C LYS A 31 -16.47 -29.93 -11.19
N THR A 32 -17.63 -29.66 -11.81
CA THR A 32 -17.90 -28.54 -12.70
C THR A 32 -17.66 -27.17 -12.07
N SER A 33 -18.06 -26.95 -10.81
CA SER A 33 -17.92 -25.66 -10.11
C SER A 33 -16.46 -25.36 -9.80
N GLU A 34 -15.72 -26.38 -9.35
CA GLU A 34 -14.29 -26.27 -9.10
C GLU A 34 -13.51 -26.00 -10.39
N GLU A 35 -13.78 -26.77 -11.45
CA GLU A 35 -13.15 -26.57 -12.76
C GLU A 35 -13.43 -25.16 -13.30
N PHE A 36 -14.65 -24.66 -13.12
CA PHE A 36 -15.00 -23.30 -13.49
C PHE A 36 -14.24 -22.24 -12.69
N ALA A 37 -14.12 -22.41 -11.37
CA ALA A 37 -13.33 -21.52 -10.53
C ALA A 37 -11.84 -21.55 -10.93
N ILE A 38 -11.24 -22.72 -11.12
CA ILE A 38 -9.85 -22.86 -11.60
C ILE A 38 -9.69 -22.19 -12.96
N LYS A 39 -10.67 -22.32 -13.86
CA LYS A 39 -10.67 -21.65 -15.16
C LYS A 39 -10.69 -20.13 -15.02
N ILE A 40 -11.48 -19.57 -14.09
CA ILE A 40 -11.47 -18.12 -13.80
C ILE A 40 -10.08 -17.67 -13.34
N PHE A 41 -9.44 -18.41 -12.43
CA PHE A 41 -8.09 -18.08 -11.95
C PHE A 41 -7.09 -18.00 -13.11
N ARG A 42 -7.14 -18.97 -14.02
CA ARG A 42 -6.24 -19.02 -15.18
C ARG A 42 -6.58 -17.95 -16.21
N ASP A 43 -7.82 -17.93 -16.69
CA ASP A 43 -8.21 -17.18 -17.88
C ASP A 43 -8.36 -15.68 -17.60
N ILE A 44 -8.83 -15.31 -16.40
CA ILE A 44 -9.03 -13.89 -16.03
C ILE A 44 -7.81 -13.34 -15.31
N PHE A 45 -7.18 -14.14 -14.46
CA PHE A 45 -6.13 -13.66 -13.55
C PHE A 45 -4.74 -14.17 -13.88
N SER A 46 -4.57 -15.06 -14.84
CA SER A 46 -3.28 -15.70 -15.16
C SER A 46 -2.62 -16.30 -13.93
N VAL A 47 -3.42 -16.95 -13.07
CA VAL A 47 -2.98 -17.68 -11.87
C VAL A 47 -3.25 -19.15 -12.09
N THR A 48 -2.20 -19.97 -12.06
CA THR A 48 -2.36 -21.42 -12.17
C THR A 48 -2.37 -22.02 -10.78
N ILE A 49 -3.52 -22.59 -10.38
CA ILE A 49 -3.67 -23.37 -9.16
C ILE A 49 -4.00 -24.82 -9.51
N LYS A 50 -3.53 -25.76 -8.69
CA LYS A 50 -3.90 -27.18 -8.79
C LYS A 50 -4.46 -27.65 -7.46
N LYS A 51 -5.47 -28.52 -7.48
CA LYS A 51 -5.98 -29.12 -6.25
C LYS A 51 -5.06 -30.25 -5.78
N THR A 52 -4.81 -30.32 -4.48
CA THR A 52 -4.03 -31.37 -3.83
C THR A 52 -4.64 -31.64 -2.46
N GLY A 53 -5.40 -32.72 -2.34
CA GLY A 53 -6.21 -33.00 -1.15
C GLY A 53 -7.22 -31.88 -0.87
N GLY A 54 -7.20 -31.35 0.36
CA GLY A 54 -8.04 -30.21 0.78
C GLY A 54 -7.45 -28.82 0.45
N TYR A 55 -6.32 -28.77 -0.25
CA TYR A 55 -5.60 -27.54 -0.56
C TYR A 55 -5.55 -27.27 -2.06
N PHE A 56 -5.20 -26.03 -2.39
CA PHE A 56 -4.73 -25.62 -3.70
C PHE A 56 -3.26 -25.26 -3.61
N VAL A 57 -2.50 -25.66 -4.62
CA VAL A 57 -1.07 -25.40 -4.72
C VAL A 57 -0.77 -24.42 -5.85
N ILE A 58 0.17 -23.51 -5.59
CA ILE A 58 0.66 -22.51 -6.54
C ILE A 58 2.20 -22.47 -6.51
N PRO A 59 2.90 -22.35 -7.65
CA PRO A 59 4.35 -22.21 -7.65
C PRO A 59 4.81 -20.97 -6.86
N ILE A 60 5.96 -21.07 -6.17
CA ILE A 60 6.52 -19.94 -5.38
C ILE A 60 6.62 -18.63 -6.21
N PRO A 61 7.12 -18.62 -7.46
CA PRO A 61 7.20 -17.36 -8.22
C PRO A 61 5.84 -16.71 -8.45
N ASP A 62 4.82 -17.50 -8.76
CA ASP A 62 3.46 -17.02 -8.98
C ASP A 62 2.82 -16.53 -7.67
N TYR A 63 3.07 -17.25 -6.57
CA TYR A 63 2.64 -16.81 -5.24
C TYR A 63 3.22 -15.45 -4.90
N LEU A 64 4.53 -15.27 -4.99
CA LEU A 64 5.20 -14.00 -4.68
C LEU A 64 4.68 -12.85 -5.55
N LYS A 65 4.48 -13.10 -6.85
CA LYS A 65 3.91 -12.13 -7.78
C LYS A 65 2.50 -11.66 -7.37
N HIS A 66 1.71 -12.51 -6.72
CA HIS A 66 0.32 -12.21 -6.36
C HIS A 66 0.14 -11.78 -4.90
N ALA A 67 1.04 -12.22 -4.03
CA ALA A 67 1.07 -11.87 -2.62
C ALA A 67 1.72 -10.49 -2.36
N VAL A 68 2.34 -9.85 -3.36
CA VAL A 68 3.10 -8.59 -3.20
C VAL A 68 2.33 -7.44 -2.53
N ASN A 69 1.00 -7.40 -2.68
CA ASN A 69 0.14 -6.36 -2.11
C ASN A 69 -0.46 -6.76 -0.75
N PHE A 70 -0.05 -7.89 -0.18
CA PHE A 70 -0.46 -8.35 1.14
C PHE A 70 0.66 -8.05 2.13
N HIS A 71 0.34 -7.26 3.15
CA HIS A 71 1.30 -6.84 4.18
C HIS A 71 1.13 -7.64 5.47
N GLU A 72 0.00 -8.36 5.61
CA GLU A 72 -0.28 -9.20 6.76
C GLU A 72 0.73 -10.36 6.84
N ARG A 73 1.14 -10.73 8.06
CA ARG A 73 2.28 -11.64 8.27
C ARG A 73 2.05 -13.01 7.68
N GLU A 74 0.82 -13.50 7.67
CA GLU A 74 0.41 -14.79 7.14
C GLU A 74 0.55 -14.93 5.61
N TRP A 75 0.78 -13.82 4.90
CA TRP A 75 1.07 -13.79 3.46
C TRP A 75 2.57 -13.70 3.14
N LYS A 76 3.43 -13.55 4.15
CA LYS A 76 4.88 -13.62 3.94
C LYS A 76 5.25 -15.07 3.67
N LEU A 77 6.04 -15.31 2.61
CA LEU A 77 6.43 -16.67 2.19
C LEU A 77 7.04 -17.49 3.33
N VAL A 78 7.83 -16.86 4.22
CA VAL A 78 8.44 -17.49 5.39
C VAL A 78 7.43 -18.06 6.40
N ASN A 79 6.17 -17.62 6.35
CA ASN A 79 5.08 -18.07 7.20
C ASN A 79 4.08 -18.96 6.43
N ARG A 80 4.46 -19.47 5.24
CA ARG A 80 3.62 -20.35 4.42
C ARG A 80 4.08 -21.79 4.52
N HIS A 81 3.15 -22.71 4.37
CA HIS A 81 3.45 -24.11 4.10
C HIS A 81 3.91 -24.27 2.66
N VAL A 82 5.13 -24.78 2.48
CA VAL A 82 5.79 -24.95 1.18
C VAL A 82 6.38 -26.34 1.08
N GLU A 83 6.06 -27.06 -0.01
CA GLU A 83 6.66 -28.36 -0.32
C GLU A 83 6.97 -28.43 -1.82
N ASN A 84 8.13 -28.96 -2.20
CA ASN A 84 8.53 -29.18 -3.59
C ASN A 84 8.38 -27.93 -4.49
N GLY A 85 8.68 -26.74 -3.97
CA GLY A 85 8.58 -25.48 -4.72
C GLY A 85 7.15 -24.94 -4.87
N MET A 86 6.18 -25.52 -4.16
CA MET A 86 4.76 -25.17 -4.22
C MET A 86 4.27 -24.64 -2.87
N VAL A 87 3.51 -23.54 -2.90
CA VAL A 87 2.86 -22.95 -1.73
C VAL A 87 1.45 -23.53 -1.59
N PHE A 88 1.10 -24.01 -0.41
CA PHE A 88 -0.22 -24.55 -0.10
C PHE A 88 -1.15 -23.46 0.41
N LEU A 89 -2.33 -23.40 -0.20
CA LEU A 89 -3.39 -22.44 0.09
C LEU A 89 -4.68 -23.20 0.38
N SER A 90 -5.37 -22.86 1.46
CA SER A 90 -6.76 -23.24 1.65
C SER A 90 -7.64 -22.62 0.56
N PRO A 91 -8.85 -23.16 0.29
CA PRO A 91 -9.78 -22.55 -0.67
C PRO A 91 -10.02 -21.05 -0.42
N ARG A 92 -10.10 -20.65 0.85
CA ARG A 92 -10.24 -19.25 1.26
C ARG A 92 -9.06 -18.40 0.84
N GLU A 93 -7.84 -18.89 1.10
CA GLU A 93 -6.62 -18.18 0.74
C GLU A 93 -6.43 -18.08 -0.77
N SER A 94 -6.78 -19.12 -1.53
CA SER A 94 -6.73 -19.09 -3.00
C SER A 94 -7.57 -17.93 -3.55
N VAL A 95 -8.82 -17.79 -3.11
CA VAL A 95 -9.69 -16.70 -3.57
C VAL A 95 -9.22 -15.34 -3.05
N ARG A 96 -8.76 -15.28 -1.80
CA ARG A 96 -8.21 -14.07 -1.20
C ARG A 96 -7.03 -13.54 -2.03
N LEU A 97 -6.14 -14.40 -2.52
CA LEU A 97 -4.96 -14.06 -3.32
C LEU A 97 -5.31 -13.29 -4.60
N ILE A 98 -6.45 -13.60 -5.23
CA ILE A 98 -6.90 -12.92 -6.45
C ILE A 98 -7.80 -11.71 -6.20
N ARG A 99 -8.22 -11.43 -4.95
CA ARG A 99 -9.13 -10.31 -4.62
C ARG A 99 -8.66 -8.97 -5.16
N TRP A 100 -7.36 -8.67 -5.03
CA TRP A 100 -6.81 -7.41 -5.52
C TRP A 100 -6.89 -7.32 -7.05
N LYS A 101 -6.57 -8.41 -7.76
CA LYS A 101 -6.70 -8.48 -9.22
C LYS A 101 -8.14 -8.35 -9.66
N LEU A 102 -9.08 -8.99 -8.96
CA LEU A 102 -10.51 -8.88 -9.25
C LEU A 102 -11.03 -7.45 -9.06
N SER A 103 -10.64 -6.80 -7.96
CA SER A 103 -10.95 -5.38 -7.76
C SER A 103 -10.34 -4.50 -8.85
N GLY A 104 -9.10 -4.76 -9.26
CA GLY A 104 -8.45 -4.05 -10.36
C GLY A 104 -9.16 -4.26 -11.70
N TYR A 105 -9.56 -5.50 -11.99
CA TYR A 105 -10.29 -5.89 -13.19
C TYR A 105 -11.64 -5.17 -13.28
N ILE A 106 -12.46 -5.23 -12.23
CA ILE A 106 -13.76 -4.54 -12.15
C ILE A 106 -13.55 -3.02 -12.35
N GLY A 107 -12.58 -2.45 -11.63
CA GLY A 107 -12.25 -1.02 -11.75
C GLY A 107 -11.80 -0.62 -13.15
N SER A 108 -11.06 -1.49 -13.85
CA SER A 108 -10.65 -1.27 -15.25
C SER A 108 -11.84 -1.29 -16.19
N LYS A 109 -12.77 -2.22 -16.00
CA LYS A 109 -13.99 -2.35 -16.82
C LYS A 109 -14.91 -1.15 -16.65
N ILE A 110 -15.07 -0.66 -15.42
CA ILE A 110 -15.85 0.55 -15.14
C ILE A 110 -15.23 1.77 -15.85
N LYS A 111 -13.90 1.91 -15.81
CA LYS A 111 -13.21 3.04 -16.46
C LYS A 111 -13.24 2.98 -17.98
N SER A 112 -13.24 1.78 -18.56
CA SER A 112 -13.33 1.58 -20.01
C SER A 112 -14.75 1.62 -20.53
N ALA A 113 -15.76 1.54 -19.67
CA ALA A 113 -17.15 1.55 -20.08
C ALA A 113 -17.56 2.97 -20.51
N ASN A 114 -18.26 3.06 -21.64
CA ASN A 114 -18.88 4.31 -22.04
C ASN A 114 -19.96 4.68 -21.03
N THR A 115 -19.92 5.91 -20.54
CA THR A 115 -21.00 6.43 -19.69
C THR A 115 -22.19 6.70 -20.60
N PRO A 116 -23.34 6.02 -20.41
CA PRO A 116 -24.52 6.31 -21.21
C PRO A 116 -25.02 7.73 -20.94
N SER A 117 -25.76 8.29 -21.89
CA SER A 117 -26.49 9.54 -21.66
C SER A 117 -27.39 9.39 -20.43
N MET A 118 -27.48 10.44 -19.63
CA MET A 118 -28.37 10.46 -18.47
C MET A 118 -29.79 10.17 -18.94
N SER A 119 -30.41 9.15 -18.35
CA SER A 119 -31.81 8.81 -18.60
C SER A 119 -32.70 9.45 -17.55
N ASP A 120 -33.85 9.94 -17.98
CA ASP A 120 -34.84 10.57 -17.11
C ASP A 120 -35.17 9.69 -15.90
N GLY A 121 -35.11 10.28 -14.70
CA GLY A 121 -35.37 9.62 -13.41
C GLY A 121 -34.12 9.12 -12.67
N PHE A 122 -32.93 9.17 -13.29
CA PHE A 122 -31.67 8.85 -12.62
C PHE A 122 -30.89 10.07 -12.12
N GLU A 123 -31.27 11.29 -12.53
CA GLU A 123 -30.53 12.53 -12.28
C GLU A 123 -30.25 12.72 -10.79
N ASP A 124 -31.29 12.67 -9.96
CA ASP A 124 -31.17 12.89 -8.51
C ASP A 124 -30.31 11.81 -7.85
N LYS A 125 -30.51 10.54 -8.23
CA LYS A 125 -29.74 9.40 -7.70
C LYS A 125 -28.25 9.55 -8.03
N VAL A 126 -27.92 9.88 -9.28
CA VAL A 126 -26.54 10.07 -9.73
C VAL A 126 -25.93 11.32 -9.08
N LYS A 127 -26.69 12.41 -8.94
CA LYS A 127 -26.25 13.64 -8.27
C LYS A 127 -25.93 13.38 -6.80
N ARG A 128 -26.78 12.64 -6.09
CA ARG A 128 -26.58 12.24 -4.68
C ARG A 128 -25.34 11.36 -4.51
N LEU A 129 -25.14 10.36 -5.38
CA LEU A 129 -23.94 9.52 -5.36
C LEU A 129 -22.66 10.32 -5.66
N SER A 130 -22.74 11.25 -6.62
CA SER A 130 -21.63 12.13 -6.98
C SER A 130 -21.25 13.08 -5.83
N ALA A 131 -22.24 13.57 -5.07
CA ALA A 131 -22.01 14.36 -3.88
C ALA A 131 -21.27 13.56 -2.80
N LEU A 132 -21.67 12.30 -2.57
CA LEU A 132 -20.97 11.38 -1.65
C LEU A 132 -19.55 11.04 -2.11
N ALA A 133 -19.28 11.10 -3.42
CA ALA A 133 -17.95 10.86 -3.97
C ALA A 133 -16.97 12.03 -3.76
N LYS A 134 -17.44 13.21 -3.34
CA LYS A 134 -16.55 14.33 -3.00
C LYS A 134 -15.62 13.89 -1.87
N LYS A 135 -14.32 14.12 -2.03
CA LYS A 135 -13.35 13.82 -0.96
C LYS A 135 -13.77 14.66 0.24
N PHE A 136 -14.07 14.02 1.36
CA PHE A 136 -14.13 14.72 2.63
C PHE A 136 -12.75 15.33 2.85
N VAL A 137 -12.67 16.66 2.80
CA VAL A 137 -11.50 17.38 3.27
C VAL A 137 -11.55 17.26 4.78
N VAL A 138 -10.82 16.29 5.32
CA VAL A 138 -10.64 16.21 6.76
C VAL A 138 -9.64 17.32 7.10
N ASN A 139 -10.14 18.41 7.67
CA ASN A 139 -9.28 19.44 8.20
C ASN A 139 -8.57 18.84 9.42
N THR A 140 -7.27 18.60 9.29
CA THR A 140 -6.44 18.14 10.40
C THR A 140 -5.54 19.27 10.83
N VAL A 141 -5.54 19.60 12.11
CA VAL A 141 -4.47 20.41 12.68
C VAL A 141 -3.31 19.48 12.96
N VAL A 142 -2.15 19.83 12.42
CA VAL A 142 -0.92 19.10 12.70
C VAL A 142 -0.08 19.98 13.61
N THR A 143 0.26 19.47 14.79
CA THR A 143 1.22 20.15 15.65
C THR A 143 2.58 20.25 14.95
N GLY A 144 3.32 21.33 15.19
CA GLY A 144 4.70 21.50 14.71
C GLY A 144 5.71 20.52 15.33
N ALA A 145 5.29 19.73 16.31
CA ALA A 145 6.12 18.71 16.97
C ALA A 145 6.55 17.59 16.01
N TYR A 146 7.80 17.15 16.17
CA TYR A 146 8.35 16.02 15.46
C TYR A 146 8.03 14.71 16.20
N PRO A 147 7.82 13.60 15.48
CA PRO A 147 7.78 12.28 16.11
C PRO A 147 9.17 11.93 16.70
N PRO A 148 9.23 11.12 17.76
CA PRO A 148 10.49 10.76 18.43
C PRO A 148 11.58 10.21 17.50
N CYS A 149 11.20 9.46 16.46
CA CYS A 149 12.17 8.95 15.48
C CYS A 149 12.85 10.04 14.64
N ILE A 150 12.15 11.15 14.39
CA ILE A 150 12.68 12.31 13.67
C ILE A 150 13.51 13.18 14.61
N GLU A 151 13.05 13.38 15.85
CA GLU A 151 13.83 14.08 16.88
C GLU A 151 15.18 13.42 17.10
N HIS A 152 15.20 12.09 17.26
CA HIS A 152 16.44 11.35 17.44
C HIS A 152 17.36 11.44 16.21
N ALA A 153 16.81 11.41 14.99
CA ALA A 153 17.61 11.58 13.78
C ALA A 153 18.28 12.97 13.71
N ILE A 154 17.58 14.02 14.14
CA ILE A 154 18.13 15.38 14.24
C ILE A 154 19.18 15.44 15.35
N GLU A 155 18.93 14.81 16.49
CA GLU A 155 19.86 14.76 17.63
C GLU A 155 21.20 14.08 17.25
N VAL A 156 21.14 12.94 16.57
CA VAL A 156 22.32 12.23 16.04
C VAL A 156 23.15 13.15 15.14
N LEU A 157 22.50 13.85 14.20
CA LEU A 157 23.20 14.81 13.33
C LEU A 157 23.76 16.00 14.13
N ASN A 158 23.02 16.53 15.11
CA ASN A 158 23.50 17.63 15.95
C ASN A 158 24.73 17.26 16.78
N LYS A 159 24.84 15.99 17.21
CA LYS A 159 26.02 15.44 17.90
C LYS A 159 27.23 15.24 16.98
N GLY A 160 27.07 15.44 15.67
CA GLY A 160 28.12 15.17 14.68
C GLY A 160 28.28 13.68 14.36
N GLU A 161 27.31 12.85 14.75
CA GLU A 161 27.32 11.41 14.51
C GLU A 161 26.79 11.07 13.12
N ASN A 162 27.18 9.90 12.61
CA ASN A 162 26.74 9.42 11.31
C ASN A 162 25.33 8.83 11.40
N LEU A 163 24.36 9.50 10.79
CA LEU A 163 23.02 8.94 10.59
C LEU A 163 23.05 7.91 9.44
N SER A 164 22.50 6.73 9.66
CA SER A 164 22.46 5.66 8.64
C SER A 164 21.75 6.12 7.36
N HIS A 165 22.03 5.48 6.22
CA HIS A 165 21.36 5.80 4.95
C HIS A 165 19.82 5.77 5.06
N SER A 166 19.28 4.77 5.75
CA SER A 166 17.84 4.67 6.02
C SER A 166 17.34 5.80 6.93
N GLY A 167 18.14 6.24 7.91
CA GLY A 167 17.84 7.38 8.76
C GLY A 167 17.81 8.71 7.99
N ARG A 168 18.80 8.93 7.11
CA ARG A 168 18.86 10.10 6.22
C ARG A 168 17.66 10.16 5.29
N PHE A 169 17.31 9.03 4.67
CA PHE A 169 16.13 8.90 3.82
C PHE A 169 14.84 9.20 4.60
N MET A 170 14.68 8.62 5.79
CA MET A 170 13.53 8.85 6.67
C MET A 170 13.38 10.34 7.02
N LEU A 171 14.46 10.98 7.46
CA LEU A 171 14.48 12.39 7.84
C LEU A 171 14.11 13.28 6.65
N ALA A 172 14.83 13.16 5.53
CA ALA A 172 14.61 13.98 4.35
C ALA A 172 13.18 13.83 3.79
N THR A 173 12.68 12.61 3.64
CA THR A 173 11.34 12.36 3.10
C THR A 173 10.22 12.79 4.05
N PHE A 174 10.44 12.75 5.38
CA PHE A 174 9.50 13.30 6.35
C PHE A 174 9.40 14.83 6.25
N LEU A 175 10.53 15.54 6.24
CA LEU A 175 10.56 17.01 6.20
C LEU A 175 9.99 17.54 4.88
N LEU A 176 10.35 16.90 3.75
CA LEU A 176 9.72 17.17 2.44
C LEU A 176 8.20 16.92 2.49
N GLY A 177 7.77 15.86 3.16
CA GLY A 177 6.35 15.54 3.34
C GLY A 177 5.60 16.57 4.20
N ARG A 178 6.29 17.24 5.13
CA ARG A 178 5.77 18.34 5.95
C ARG A 178 5.81 19.70 5.25
N GLY A 179 6.39 19.77 4.05
CA GLY A 179 6.42 20.97 3.21
C GLY A 179 7.67 21.82 3.35
N GLN A 180 8.71 21.34 4.07
CA GLN A 180 9.99 22.03 4.11
C GLN A 180 10.70 21.95 2.76
N THR A 181 11.40 23.02 2.42
CA THR A 181 12.13 23.17 1.16
C THR A 181 13.49 22.46 1.20
N ILE A 182 14.08 22.22 0.04
CA ILE A 182 15.42 21.62 -0.07
C ILE A 182 16.45 22.49 0.66
N ASP A 183 16.31 23.82 0.59
CA ASP A 183 17.18 24.78 1.26
C ASP A 183 17.06 24.74 2.78
N GLU A 184 15.88 24.46 3.32
CA GLU A 184 15.67 24.30 4.76
C GLU A 184 16.22 22.95 5.28
N ILE A 185 16.16 21.90 4.45
CA ILE A 185 16.54 20.55 4.85
C ILE A 185 18.06 20.31 4.75
N THR A 186 18.70 20.82 3.69
CA THR A 186 20.13 20.56 3.42
C THR A 186 21.06 20.91 4.61
N PRO A 187 20.88 22.05 5.31
CA PRO A 187 21.72 22.43 6.44
C PRO A 187 21.65 21.49 7.64
N LEU A 188 20.57 20.71 7.80
CA LEU A 188 20.43 19.77 8.92
C LEU A 188 21.48 18.65 8.87
N PHE A 189 22.00 18.34 7.68
CA PHE A 189 22.99 17.29 7.50
C PHE A 189 24.44 17.78 7.64
N LYS A 190 24.67 19.09 7.85
CA LYS A 190 26.01 19.71 7.79
C LYS A 190 27.03 19.14 8.77
N ASN A 191 26.54 18.62 9.90
CA ASN A 191 27.37 18.05 10.96
C ASN A 191 27.68 16.57 10.72
N ALA A 192 27.13 15.93 9.68
CA ALA A 192 27.46 14.54 9.37
C ALA A 192 28.93 14.40 8.94
N PRO A 193 29.65 13.34 9.35
CA PRO A 193 31.08 13.17 9.05
C PRO A 193 31.43 13.15 7.55
N ASP A 194 30.52 12.66 6.71
CA ASP A 194 30.62 12.53 5.25
C ASP A 194 29.90 13.65 4.50
N TRP A 195 29.55 14.76 5.16
CA TRP A 195 28.72 15.79 4.55
C TRP A 195 29.40 16.46 3.37
N ASN A 196 28.65 16.53 2.27
CA ASN A 196 28.94 17.36 1.12
C ASN A 196 27.66 18.04 0.67
N GLU A 197 27.65 19.38 0.65
CA GLU A 197 26.44 20.16 0.35
C GLU A 197 25.85 19.83 -1.02
N LYS A 198 26.69 19.78 -2.07
CA LYS A 198 26.26 19.53 -3.45
C LYS A 198 25.61 18.15 -3.58
N VAL A 199 26.23 17.14 -2.96
CA VAL A 199 25.72 15.76 -2.97
C VAL A 199 24.42 15.66 -2.17
N THR A 200 24.38 16.22 -0.97
CA THR A 200 23.20 16.19 -0.09
C THR A 200 22.00 16.87 -0.75
N ARG A 201 22.20 18.08 -1.28
CA ARG A 201 21.19 18.84 -2.02
C ARG A 201 20.67 18.06 -3.22
N TYR A 202 21.55 17.44 -3.99
CA TYR A 202 21.17 16.60 -5.12
C TYR A 202 20.31 15.40 -4.67
N GLN A 203 20.71 14.70 -3.62
CA GLN A 203 19.95 13.57 -3.07
C GLN A 203 18.55 14.00 -2.61
N ILE A 204 18.43 15.10 -1.87
CA ILE A 204 17.12 15.61 -1.41
C ILE A 204 16.25 16.02 -2.62
N LYS A 205 16.86 16.62 -3.67
CA LYS A 205 16.15 16.96 -4.91
C LYS A 205 15.63 15.72 -5.66
N GLN A 206 16.38 14.62 -5.66
CA GLN A 206 15.90 13.35 -6.19
C GLN A 206 14.70 12.82 -5.39
N LEU A 207 14.75 12.93 -4.05
CA LEU A 207 13.66 12.51 -3.17
C LEU A 207 12.38 13.33 -3.38
N SER A 208 12.49 14.63 -3.66
CA SER A 208 11.33 15.50 -3.91
C SER A 208 10.60 15.19 -5.23
N GLY A 209 11.27 14.52 -6.17
CA GLY A 209 10.75 14.23 -7.51
C GLY A 209 10.82 15.43 -8.46
N GLU A 210 11.55 16.49 -8.10
CA GLU A 210 11.73 17.69 -8.93
C GLU A 210 12.72 17.49 -10.10
N THR A 211 13.53 16.43 -10.09
CA THR A 211 14.53 16.19 -11.15
C THR A 211 14.80 14.71 -11.34
N GLY A 212 14.89 14.26 -12.60
CA GLY A 212 15.20 12.88 -12.99
C GLY A 212 14.24 12.34 -14.06
N GLY A 213 14.68 11.39 -14.89
CA GLY A 213 13.82 10.75 -15.92
C GLY A 213 12.62 9.99 -15.34
N SER A 214 12.64 9.71 -14.03
CA SER A 214 11.52 9.20 -13.24
C SER A 214 11.08 10.29 -12.25
N LYS A 215 9.90 10.90 -12.46
CA LYS A 215 9.29 11.92 -11.59
C LYS A 215 8.74 11.32 -10.28
N THR A 216 9.40 10.32 -9.71
CA THR A 216 8.90 9.61 -8.53
C THR A 216 9.15 10.45 -7.29
N LYS A 217 8.07 10.98 -6.71
CA LYS A 217 8.10 11.64 -5.39
C LYS A 217 8.16 10.58 -4.30
N TYR A 218 9.29 10.51 -3.58
CA TYR A 218 9.46 9.58 -2.47
C TYR A 218 8.65 10.04 -1.25
N VAL A 219 8.21 9.08 -0.44
CA VAL A 219 7.38 9.32 0.74
C VAL A 219 8.04 8.76 1.99
N CYS A 220 7.75 9.38 3.13
CA CYS A 220 8.25 8.95 4.44
C CYS A 220 7.90 7.48 4.70
N PRO A 221 8.88 6.63 5.10
CA PRO A 221 8.65 5.21 5.35
C PRO A 221 7.62 4.98 6.47
N SER A 222 6.94 3.83 6.43
CA SER A 222 5.99 3.43 7.48
C SER A 222 6.69 3.19 8.82
N CYS A 223 5.94 3.26 9.93
CA CYS A 223 6.48 2.92 11.26
C CYS A 223 7.04 1.51 11.31
N GLU A 224 6.41 0.54 10.62
CA GLU A 224 6.93 -0.83 10.51
C GLU A 224 8.29 -0.87 9.79
N LYS A 225 8.44 -0.12 8.69
CA LYS A 225 9.71 -0.04 7.97
C LYS A 225 10.79 0.64 8.81
N ILE A 226 10.46 1.72 9.51
CA ILE A 226 11.38 2.41 10.43
C ILE A 226 11.82 1.47 11.56
N LYS A 227 10.88 0.72 12.14
CA LYS A 227 11.18 -0.30 13.16
C LYS A 227 12.11 -1.39 12.63
N SER A 228 11.90 -1.88 11.42
CA SER A 228 12.77 -2.89 10.79
C SER A 228 14.21 -2.41 10.52
N ASN A 229 14.42 -1.09 10.48
CA ASN A 229 15.75 -0.49 10.34
C ASN A 229 16.33 0.00 11.68
N ASN A 230 15.73 -0.37 12.82
CA ASN A 230 16.13 0.07 14.16
C ASN A 230 16.13 1.60 14.35
N LEU A 231 15.21 2.31 13.67
CA LEU A 231 15.08 3.78 13.73
C LEU A 231 13.83 4.24 14.51
N CYS A 232 13.10 3.32 15.15
CA CYS A 232 11.84 3.62 15.82
C CYS A 232 12.05 3.80 17.33
N TYR A 233 11.90 5.03 17.80
CA TYR A 233 12.02 5.42 19.21
C TYR A 233 10.62 5.62 19.82
N ILE A 234 9.80 4.56 19.79
CA ILE A 234 8.37 4.66 20.13
C ILE A 234 8.16 5.22 21.55
N THR A 235 7.27 6.20 21.68
CA THR A 235 6.79 6.76 22.95
C THR A 235 5.26 6.65 23.01
N PRO A 236 4.63 6.83 24.20
CA PRO A 236 3.17 6.86 24.31
C PRO A 236 2.50 7.87 23.35
N ASP A 237 3.17 8.99 23.04
CA ASP A 237 2.67 10.03 22.14
C ASP A 237 2.53 9.58 20.68
N CYS A 238 3.16 8.46 20.32
CA CYS A 238 3.01 7.87 18.99
C CYS A 238 1.59 7.33 18.75
N ASP A 239 0.78 7.10 19.79
CA ASP A 239 -0.66 6.78 19.71
C ASP A 239 -1.04 5.81 18.56
N ASN A 240 -0.32 4.70 18.43
CA ASN A 240 -0.53 3.66 17.41
C ASN A 240 -0.52 4.14 15.94
N ILE A 241 0.17 5.24 15.63
CA ILE A 241 0.34 5.68 14.24
C ILE A 241 1.05 4.63 13.39
N ILE A 242 0.61 4.49 12.14
CA ILE A 242 1.19 3.57 11.15
C ILE A 242 2.26 4.25 10.26
N ASN A 243 2.33 5.58 10.30
CA ASN A 243 3.34 6.37 9.58
C ASN A 243 3.70 7.64 10.37
N PRO A 244 4.97 8.06 10.45
CA PRO A 244 5.39 9.27 11.18
C PRO A 244 4.65 10.55 10.73
N MET A 245 4.21 10.62 9.48
CA MET A 245 3.42 11.74 8.96
C MET A 245 2.09 11.96 9.70
N GLN A 246 1.60 10.95 10.42
CA GLN A 246 0.38 11.03 11.23
C GLN A 246 0.62 11.61 12.63
N PHE A 247 1.87 11.68 13.08
CA PHE A 247 2.21 12.18 14.41
C PHE A 247 1.70 13.61 14.60
N GLY A 248 1.03 13.87 15.73
CA GLY A 248 0.48 15.18 16.04
C GLY A 248 -0.72 15.62 15.18
N ARG A 249 -1.26 14.75 14.31
CA ARG A 249 -2.50 15.04 13.59
C ARG A 249 -3.69 14.80 14.51
N LYS A 250 -4.39 15.87 14.88
CA LYS A 250 -5.71 15.78 15.51
C LYS A 250 -6.77 16.04 14.45
N ARG A 251 -7.80 15.19 14.40
CA ARG A 251 -9.00 15.48 13.61
C ARG A 251 -9.72 16.63 14.28
N LEU A 252 -10.10 17.64 13.49
CA LEU A 252 -11.12 18.61 13.89
C LEU A 252 -12.50 17.97 13.82
#